data_AF-A0A847MII1-F1
#
_entry.id   AF-A0A847MII1-F1
#
_cell.length_a   1.000
_cell.length_b   1.000
_cell.length_c   1.000
_cell.angle_alpha   90.00
_cell.angle_beta   90.00
_cell.angle_gamma   90.00
#
_symmetry.space_group_name_H-M   'P 1'
#
loop_
_entity.id
_entity.type
_entity.pdbx_description
1 polymer ?
#
loop_
_entity_poly.entity_id
_entity_poly.type
_entity_poly.pdbx_seq_one_letter_code
_entity_poly.pdbx_strand_id
1 'polypeptide(L)' 'MDIIMVSSEAYPFAKSGGMGDVVGALTKYLPNNDFSIKLFLPAYSSLLSEFQFNPEQ' A
#
# COMPACT_ATOMS: atom_id res chain seq x y z
N MET A 1 -6.38 17.60 0.10
CA MET A 1 -6.92 16.71 1.14
C MET A 1 -6.10 15.42 1.13
N ASP A 2 -5.86 14.77 2.27
CA ASP A 2 -5.09 13.52 2.31
C ASP A 2 -5.98 12.36 2.77
N ILE A 3 -5.98 11.27 2.00
CA ILE A 3 -6.68 10.02 2.32
C ILE A 3 -5.65 8.99 2.76
N ILE A 4 -5.87 8.41 3.95
CA ILE A 4 -5.06 7.29 4.44
C ILE A 4 -5.86 6.01 4.24
N MET A 5 -5.28 5.09 3.48
CA MET A 5 -5.78 3.74 3.31
C MET A 5 -4.97 2.77 4.16
N VAL A 6 -5.64 1.83 4.81
CA VAL A 6 -5.01 0.76 5.59
C VAL A 6 -5.59 -0.56 5.11
N SER A 7 -4.73 -1.50 4.76
CA SER A 7 -5.12 -2.82 4.27
C SER A 7 -4.09 -3.87 4.67
N SER A 8 -4.49 -5.14 4.77
CA SER A 8 -3.55 -6.25 4.87
C SER A 8 -3.02 -6.71 3.51
N GLU A 9 -3.66 -6.32 2.40
CA GLU A 9 -3.26 -6.71 1.05
C GLU A 9 -3.25 -5.52 0.08
N ALA A 10 -2.25 -5.47 -0.79
CA ALA A 10 -2.24 -4.67 -2.01
C ALA A 10 -1.23 -5.24 -3.01
N TYR A 11 -1.65 -5.41 -4.26
CA TYR A 11 -0.78 -5.79 -5.36
C TYR A 11 0.09 -4.60 -5.81
N PRO A 12 1.39 -4.77 -6.09
CA PRO A 12 2.14 -6.04 -6.16
C PRO A 12 2.84 -6.44 -4.85
N PHE A 13 2.60 -5.75 -3.75
CA PHE A 13 3.35 -5.91 -2.51
C PHE A 13 2.97 -7.15 -1.69
N ALA A 14 1.69 -7.29 -1.33
CA ALA A 14 1.18 -8.39 -0.51
C ALA A 14 -0.22 -8.78 -0.99
N LYS A 15 -0.40 -10.04 -1.38
CA LYS A 15 -1.67 -10.52 -1.94
C LYS A 15 -1.92 -11.99 -1.63
N SER A 16 -3.09 -12.28 -1.09
CA SER A 16 -3.67 -13.63 -1.00
C SER A 16 -4.92 -13.80 -1.86
N GLY A 17 -5.64 -12.71 -2.18
CA GLY A 17 -6.87 -12.77 -2.96
C GLY A 17 -7.21 -11.49 -3.71
N GLY A 18 -8.47 -11.35 -4.11
CA GLY A 18 -8.95 -10.21 -4.92
C GLY A 18 -8.91 -8.86 -4.20
N MET A 19 -8.85 -8.83 -2.86
CA MET A 19 -8.71 -7.59 -2.10
C MET A 19 -7.42 -6.85 -2.47
N GLY A 20 -6.31 -7.58 -2.61
CA GLY A 20 -5.03 -6.99 -3.01
C GLY A 20 -5.08 -6.30 -4.37
N ASP A 21 -5.84 -6.85 -5.33
CA ASP A 21 -6.03 -6.23 -6.64
C ASP A 21 -6.82 -4.93 -6.53
N VAL A 22 -7.91 -4.94 -5.75
CA VAL A 22 -8.76 -3.76 -5.54
C VAL A 22 -7.99 -2.65 -4.84
N VAL A 23 -7.31 -2.94 -3.75
CA VAL A 23 -6.56 -1.93 -2.98
C VAL A 23 -5.39 -1.37 -3.79
N GLY A 24 -4.65 -2.23 -4.50
CA GLY A 24 -3.55 -1.80 -5.36
C GLY A 24 -4.04 -0.90 -6.50
N ALA A 25 -5.11 -1.29 -7.19
CA ALA A 25 -5.71 -0.50 -8.25
C ALA A 25 -6.28 0.83 -7.73
N LEU A 26 -7.04 0.81 -6.64
CA LEU A 26 -7.66 2.00 -6.08
C LEU A 26 -6.59 3.01 -5.65
N THR A 27 -5.54 2.56 -4.96
CA THR A 27 -4.43 3.43 -4.53
C THR A 27 -3.74 4.09 -5.73
N LYS A 28 -3.60 3.36 -6.85
CA LYS A 28 -2.96 3.86 -8.07
C LYS A 28 -3.82 4.85 -8.85
N TYR A 29 -5.13 4.60 -8.94
CA TYR A 29 -6.02 5.31 -9.88
C TYR A 29 -6.96 6.33 -9.24
N LEU A 30 -7.17 6.26 -7.92
CA LEU A 30 -8.03 7.21 -7.21
C LEU A 30 -7.40 8.61 -7.01
N PRO A 31 -6.09 8.80 -6.75
CA PRO A 31 -5.51 10.13 -6.52
C PRO A 31 -5.75 11.09 -7.69
N ASN A 32 -5.93 12.38 -7.38
CA ASN A 32 -6.07 13.44 -8.39
C ASN A 32 -5.47 14.77 -7.87
N ASN A 33 -5.71 15.88 -8.57
CA ASN A 33 -5.13 17.19 -8.22
C ASN A 33 -5.63 17.75 -6.87
N ASP A 34 -6.76 17.28 -6.35
CA ASP A 34 -7.39 17.81 -5.13
C ASP A 34 -7.04 16.98 -3.88
N PHE A 35 -6.64 15.72 -4.06
CA PHE A 35 -6.27 14.85 -2.95
C PHE A 35 -5.17 13.82 -3.25
N SER A 36 -4.39 13.53 -2.22
CA SER A 36 -3.36 12.49 -2.22
C SER A 36 -3.84 11.24 -1.47
N ILE A 37 -3.23 10.10 -1.78
CA ILE A 37 -3.49 8.83 -1.09
C ILE A 37 -2.18 8.24 -0.59
N LYS A 38 -2.19 7.77 0.66
CA LYS A 38 -1.12 6.96 1.24
C LYS A 38 -1.71 5.63 1.70
N LEU A 39 -1.08 4.53 1.28
CA LEU A 39 -1.45 3.19 1.67
C LEU A 39 -0.45 2.67 2.72
N PHE A 40 -0.98 2.20 3.84
CA PHE A 40 -0.22 1.48 4.85
C PHE A 40 -0.55 -0.01 4.77
N LEU A 41 0.50 -0.82 4.73
CA LEU A 41 0.45 -2.28 4.78
C LEU A 41 1.23 -2.78 6.00
N PRO A 42 0.92 -3.98 6.53
CA PRO A 42 1.79 -4.66 7.48
C PRO A 42 3.20 -4.85 6.92
N ALA A 43 4.19 -4.76 7.80
CA ALA A 43 5.59 -5.01 7.48
C ALA A 43 5.85 -6.53 7.34
N TYR A 44 5.28 -7.15 6.30
CA TYR A 44 5.48 -8.56 6.02
C TYR A 44 6.96 -8.87 5.82
N SER A 45 7.42 -10.02 6.32
CA SER A 45 8.82 -10.43 6.25
C SER A 45 9.36 -10.47 4.83
N SER A 46 8.55 -10.89 3.85
CA SER A 46 8.89 -10.87 2.42
C SER A 46 9.14 -9.44 1.92
N LEU A 47 8.31 -8.48 2.32
CA LEU A 47 8.49 -7.08 1.96
C LEU A 47 9.70 -6.47 2.64
N LEU A 48 9.94 -6.76 3.91
CA LEU A 48 11.11 -6.27 4.63
C LEU A 48 12.43 -6.83 4.08
N SER A 49 12.40 -8.00 3.44
CA SER A 49 13.57 -8.54 2.74
C SER A 49 13.87 -7.85 1.41
N GLU A 50 12.85 -7.30 0.75
CA GLU A 50 12.99 -6.61 -0.55
C GLU A 50 13.17 -5.09 -0.39
N PHE A 51 12.49 -4.51 0.59
CA PHE A 51 12.51 -3.09 0.90
C PHE A 51 13.23 -2.89 2.23
N GLN A 52 14.41 -2.29 2.17
CA GLN A 52 15.19 -1.98 3.36
C GLN A 52 14.42 -0.98 4.23
N PHE A 53 13.84 -1.45 5.33
CA PHE A 53 13.20 -0.60 6.31
C PHE A 53 14.22 -0.12 7.32
N ASN A 54 14.47 1.19 7.37
CA ASN A 54 15.31 1.81 8.38
C ASN A 54 14.44 2.70 9.28
N PRO A 55 14.08 2.25 10.50
CA PRO A 55 13.16 2.98 11.38
C PRO A 55 13.72 4.31 11.91
N GLU A 56 15.00 4.60 11.70
CA GLU A 56 15.67 5.83 12.16
C GLU A 56 15.83 6.90 11.06
N GLN A 57 15.31 6.65 9.85
CA GLN A 57 15.21 7.65 8.76
C GLN A 57 13.81 8.28 8.72
#